data_AF-A0A7W0MC70-F1
#
_entry.id   AF-A0A7W0MC70-F1
#
_cell.length_a   1.000
_cell.length_b   1.000
_cell.length_c   1.000
_cell.angle_alpha   90.00
_cell.angle_beta   90.00
_cell.angle_gamma   90.00
#
_symmetry.space_group_name_H-M   'P 1'
#
loop_
_entity.id
_entity.type
_entity.pdbx_description
1 polymer ?
#
loop_
_entity_poly.entity_id
_entity_poly.type
_entity_poly.pdbx_seq_one_letter_code
_entity_poly.pdbx_strand_id
1 'polypeptide(L)'
;MSSRDELLARLRSRPVPPVELPRLDREWQTFDDLHAKFAETLRSVGGEAVAVPDLTSINAELAKLATYTAASKTLSLVPGVGEPNVDIEAIPDPHGLEDIDYAILKGSFAVAENAAVWL
;
A
#
# COMPACT_ATOMS: atom_id res chain seq x y z
N MET A 1 37.69 -23.76 -1.53
CA MET A 1 36.62 -23.04 -2.26
C MET A 1 35.41 -22.97 -1.35
N SER A 2 34.65 -21.86 -1.35
CA SER A 2 33.44 -21.76 -0.53
C SER A 2 32.24 -22.40 -1.24
N SER A 3 31.22 -22.79 -0.47
CA SER A 3 29.95 -23.31 -1.01
C SER A 3 29.28 -22.33 -1.99
N ARG A 4 29.43 -21.02 -1.76
CA ARG A 4 28.99 -19.95 -2.66
C ARG A 4 29.69 -20.03 -4.02
N ASP A 5 31.00 -20.27 -4.04
CA ASP A 5 31.79 -20.32 -5.27
C ASP A 5 31.39 -21.52 -6.13
N GLU A 6 31.16 -22.68 -5.49
CA GLU A 6 30.69 -23.90 -6.17
C GLU A 6 29.27 -23.72 -6.74
N LEU A 7 28.36 -23.10 -5.98
CA LEU A 7 27.01 -22.81 -6.46
C LEU A 7 27.03 -21.89 -7.69
N LEU A 8 27.80 -20.80 -7.62
CA LEU A 8 27.91 -19.84 -8.73
C LEU A 8 28.58 -20.46 -9.96
N ALA A 9 29.58 -21.33 -9.76
CA ALA A 9 30.21 -22.07 -10.86
C ALA A 9 29.21 -23.02 -11.55
N ARG A 10 28.37 -23.72 -10.79
CA ARG A 10 27.32 -24.61 -11.33
C ARG A 10 26.20 -23.85 -12.05
N LEU A 11 25.86 -22.65 -11.57
CA LEU A 11 24.87 -21.79 -12.24
C LEU A 11 25.41 -21.27 -13.59
N ARG A 12 26.66 -20.79 -13.62
CA ARG A 12 27.29 -20.29 -14.84
C ARG A 12 27.55 -21.38 -15.88
N SER A 13 27.79 -22.62 -15.45
CA SER A 13 28.01 -23.75 -16.37
C SER A 13 26.73 -24.26 -17.05
N ARG A 14 25.56 -23.70 -16.72
CA ARG A 14 24.25 -24.04 -17.31
C ARG A 14 23.59 -22.81 -17.92
N PRO A 15 24.10 -22.28 -19.04
CA PRO A 15 23.43 -21.18 -19.72
C PRO A 15 22.03 -21.61 -20.18
N VAL A 16 21.02 -20.81 -19.84
CA VAL A 16 19.65 -20.99 -20.36
C VAL A 16 19.57 -20.28 -21.71
N PRO A 17 19.17 -20.96 -22.80
CA PRO A 17 18.98 -20.32 -24.08
C PRO A 17 17.99 -19.15 -23.96
N PRO A 18 18.25 -18.00 -24.61
CA PRO A 18 17.28 -16.91 -24.62
C PRO A 18 15.99 -17.39 -25.28
N VAL A 19 14.87 -17.17 -24.59
CA VAL A 19 13.54 -17.41 -25.12
C VAL A 19 12.92 -16.10 -25.55
N GLU A 20 12.13 -16.11 -26.62
CA GLU A 20 11.38 -14.93 -27.04
C GLU A 20 10.40 -14.53 -25.94
N LEU A 21 10.38 -13.23 -25.61
CA LEU A 21 9.45 -12.71 -24.60
C LEU A 21 8.01 -12.85 -25.11
N PRO A 22 7.04 -13.14 -24.24
CA PRO A 22 5.65 -13.13 -24.63
C PRO A 22 5.28 -11.73 -25.14
N ARG A 23 4.52 -11.69 -26.23
CA ARG A 23 3.99 -10.41 -26.72
C ARG A 23 2.91 -9.90 -25.76
N LEU A 24 2.90 -8.58 -25.55
CA LEU A 24 1.96 -7.91 -24.64
C LEU A 24 0.76 -7.30 -25.39
N ASP A 25 0.68 -7.47 -26.70
CA ASP A 25 -0.37 -6.99 -27.61
C ASP A 25 -1.61 -7.91 -27.59
N ARG A 26 -2.16 -8.13 -26.39
CA ARG A 26 -3.36 -8.94 -26.17
C ARG A 26 -4.47 -8.12 -25.51
N GLU A 27 -5.68 -8.67 -25.51
CA GLU A 27 -6.76 -8.13 -24.70
C GLU A 27 -6.46 -8.37 -23.22
N TRP A 28 -6.36 -7.28 -22.48
CA TRP A 28 -6.15 -7.28 -21.05
C TRP A 28 -7.48 -7.13 -20.32
N GLN A 29 -7.52 -7.61 -19.08
CA GLN A 29 -8.66 -7.38 -18.22
C GLN A 29 -8.90 -5.88 -18.04
N THR A 30 -10.14 -5.48 -18.25
CA THR A 30 -10.61 -4.10 -18.07
C THR A 30 -11.83 -4.11 -17.17
N PHE A 31 -12.10 -2.98 -16.54
CA PHE A 31 -13.28 -2.77 -15.72
C PHE A 31 -13.94 -1.46 -16.15
N ASP A 32 -15.26 -1.45 -16.28
CA ASP A 32 -16.01 -0.25 -16.66
C ASP A 32 -15.87 0.86 -15.61
N ASP A 33 -15.85 0.47 -14.32
CA ASP A 33 -15.64 1.36 -13.18
C ASP A 33 -14.53 0.83 -12.28
N LEU A 34 -13.35 1.44 -12.40
CA LEU A 34 -12.18 1.09 -11.61
C LEU A 34 -12.36 1.38 -10.11
N HIS A 35 -13.12 2.42 -9.75
CA HIS A 35 -13.36 2.78 -8.35
C HIS A 35 -14.31 1.78 -7.69
N ALA A 36 -15.40 1.42 -8.36
CA ALA A 36 -16.32 0.41 -7.87
C ALA A 36 -15.65 -0.95 -7.73
N LYS A 37 -14.82 -1.35 -8.71
CA LYS A 37 -14.07 -2.60 -8.65
C LYS A 37 -13.06 -2.61 -7.50
N PHE A 38 -12.29 -1.54 -7.34
CA PHE A 38 -11.36 -1.40 -6.22
C PHE A 38 -12.08 -1.51 -4.86
N ALA A 39 -13.20 -0.79 -4.70
CA ALA A 39 -13.98 -0.82 -3.46
C ALA A 39 -14.58 -2.21 -3.17
N GLU A 40 -15.03 -2.94 -4.19
CA GLU A 40 -15.45 -4.34 -4.06
C GLU A 40 -14.30 -5.24 -3.58
N THR A 41 -13.16 -5.20 -4.28
CA THR A 41 -11.99 -6.01 -3.94
C THR A 41 -11.47 -5.69 -2.54
N LEU A 42 -11.37 -4.40 -2.17
CA LEU A 42 -10.90 -3.98 -0.86
C LEU A 42 -11.81 -4.49 0.27
N ARG A 43 -13.14 -4.44 0.07
CA ARG A 43 -14.10 -5.01 1.04
C ARG A 43 -13.94 -6.50 1.23
N SER A 44 -13.60 -7.25 0.18
CA SER A 44 -13.40 -8.70 0.27
C SER A 44 -12.21 -9.10 1.15
N VAL A 45 -11.24 -8.19 1.34
CA VAL A 45 -10.06 -8.40 2.20
C VAL A 45 -10.16 -7.65 3.54
N GLY A 46 -11.36 -7.14 3.87
CA GLY A 46 -11.64 -6.50 5.17
C GLY A 46 -11.33 -5.00 5.25
N GLY A 47 -10.99 -4.35 4.13
CA GLY A 47 -10.83 -2.90 4.07
C GLY A 47 -12.12 -2.17 3.68
N GLU A 48 -12.12 -0.85 3.83
CA GLU A 48 -13.23 0.02 3.44
C GLU A 48 -12.74 1.13 2.52
N ALA A 49 -13.44 1.34 1.40
CA ALA A 49 -13.20 2.45 0.50
C ALA A 49 -14.31 3.48 0.67
N VAL A 50 -13.93 4.70 1.06
CA VAL A 50 -14.85 5.84 1.18
C VAL A 50 -14.47 6.88 0.13
N ALA A 51 -15.39 7.16 -0.79
CA ALA A 51 -15.20 8.21 -1.78
C ALA A 51 -15.60 9.56 -1.19
N VAL A 52 -14.69 10.53 -1.26
CA VAL A 52 -14.89 11.90 -0.79
C VAL A 52 -14.65 12.90 -1.94
N PRO A 53 -15.33 14.06 -1.95
CA PRO A 53 -15.17 15.04 -3.03
C PRO A 53 -13.82 15.78 -2.97
N ASP A 54 -13.23 15.92 -1.79
CA ASP A 54 -12.00 16.66 -1.56
C ASP A 54 -11.30 16.24 -0.25
N LEU A 55 -10.06 16.73 -0.07
CA LEU A 55 -9.26 16.49 1.13
C LEU A 55 -9.93 17.01 2.40
N THR A 56 -10.69 18.12 2.33
CA THR A 56 -11.34 18.70 3.51
C THR A 56 -12.46 17.81 4.05
N SER A 57 -13.09 17.03 3.17
CA SER A 57 -14.14 16.09 3.52
C SER A 57 -13.60 14.83 4.23
N ILE A 58 -12.31 14.52 4.11
CA ILE A 58 -11.70 13.37 4.79
C ILE A 58 -11.85 13.47 6.31
N ASN A 59 -11.63 14.66 6.89
CA ASN A 59 -11.73 14.84 8.34
C ASN A 59 -13.13 14.55 8.87
N ALA A 60 -14.18 14.85 8.09
CA ALA A 60 -15.55 14.53 8.45
C ALA A 60 -15.83 13.01 8.40
N GLU A 61 -15.20 12.28 7.47
CA GLU A 61 -15.31 10.81 7.44
C GLU A 61 -14.51 10.15 8.57
N LEU A 62 -13.28 10.62 8.83
CA LEU A 62 -12.46 10.14 9.94
C LEU A 62 -13.19 10.29 11.28
N ALA A 63 -13.90 11.39 11.51
CA ALA A 63 -14.68 11.63 12.72
C ALA A 63 -15.84 10.65 12.93
N LYS A 64 -16.28 9.91 11.91
CA LYS A 64 -17.31 8.85 12.03
C LYS A 64 -16.72 7.50 12.39
N LEU A 65 -15.40 7.32 12.20
CA LEU A 65 -14.72 6.05 12.45
C LEU A 65 -14.37 5.93 13.94
N ALA A 66 -15.00 4.98 14.62
CA ALA A 66 -14.75 4.72 16.04
C ALA A 66 -13.25 4.44 16.31
N THR A 67 -12.58 3.72 15.41
CA THR A 67 -11.15 3.41 15.46
C THR A 67 -10.27 4.66 15.44
N TYR A 68 -10.64 5.66 14.63
CA TYR A 68 -9.93 6.93 14.59
C TYR A 68 -10.21 7.77 15.84
N THR A 69 -11.48 7.90 16.24
CA THR A 69 -11.85 8.72 17.41
C THR A 69 -11.34 8.17 18.75
N ALA A 70 -11.07 6.86 18.82
CA ALA A 70 -10.52 6.19 20.01
C ALA A 70 -8.98 6.14 20.01
N ALA A 71 -8.32 6.51 18.91
CA ALA A 71 -6.87 6.46 18.78
C ALA A 71 -6.22 7.49 19.73
N SER A 72 -5.29 7.03 20.56
CA SER A 72 -4.50 7.89 21.44
C SER A 72 -3.25 8.40 20.74
N LYS A 73 -2.67 7.60 19.84
CA LYS A 73 -1.51 7.94 19.01
C LYS A 73 -1.86 7.91 17.54
N THR A 74 -2.01 9.10 16.97
CA THR A 74 -2.33 9.29 15.55
C THR A 74 -1.15 9.91 14.84
N LEU A 75 -0.68 9.24 13.79
CA LEU A 75 0.31 9.74 12.84
C LEU A 75 -0.40 10.10 11.53
N SER A 76 -0.07 11.27 10.97
CA SER A 76 -0.52 11.65 9.63
C SER A 76 0.64 12.19 8.84
N LEU A 77 0.90 11.59 7.67
CA LEU A 77 1.86 12.08 6.68
C LEU A 77 1.17 12.87 5.56
N VAL A 78 -0.11 13.21 5.74
CA VAL A 78 -0.92 13.96 4.77
C VAL A 78 -1.26 15.34 5.37
N PRO A 79 -0.65 16.43 4.87
CA PRO A 79 -0.87 17.76 5.43
C PRO A 79 -2.36 18.15 5.44
N GLY A 80 -2.85 18.60 6.61
CA GLY A 80 -4.24 19.05 6.79
C GLY A 80 -5.27 17.93 6.99
N VAL A 81 -4.84 16.67 7.06
CA VAL A 81 -5.72 15.52 7.29
C VAL A 81 -5.48 14.92 8.67
N GLY A 82 -6.56 14.78 9.42
CA GLY A 82 -6.60 14.33 10.80
C GLY A 82 -6.06 15.37 11.79
N GLU A 83 -5.91 14.92 13.03
CA GLU A 83 -5.31 15.65 14.14
C GLU A 83 -4.13 14.84 14.68
N PRO A 84 -3.01 14.75 13.93
CA PRO A 84 -1.88 13.94 14.36
C PRO A 84 -1.23 14.52 15.61
N ASN A 85 -0.85 13.64 16.52
CA ASN A 85 -0.13 13.99 17.75
C ASN A 85 1.23 13.28 17.86
N VAL A 86 1.61 12.56 16.82
CA VAL A 86 2.91 11.91 16.68
C VAL A 86 3.73 12.63 15.63
N ASP A 87 4.96 13.00 16.00
CA ASP A 87 5.99 13.48 15.07
C ASP A 87 6.94 12.32 14.74
N ILE A 88 6.91 11.85 13.49
CA ILE A 88 7.74 10.74 13.02
C ILE A 88 9.24 11.09 13.02
N GLU A 89 9.60 12.36 12.79
CA GLU A 89 10.99 12.79 12.73
C GLU A 89 11.66 12.77 14.11
N ALA A 90 10.85 12.78 15.17
CA ALA A 90 11.30 12.64 16.55
C ALA A 90 11.54 11.18 16.98
N ILE A 91 11.28 10.20 16.11
CA ILE A 91 11.41 8.76 16.39
C ILE A 91 12.62 8.18 15.64
N PRO A 92 13.81 8.10 16.28
CA PRO A 92 15.02 7.63 15.60
C PRO A 92 15.10 6.11 15.47
N ASP A 93 14.35 5.36 16.28
CA ASP A 93 14.29 3.90 16.26
C ASP A 93 12.92 3.44 15.74
N PRO A 94 12.83 2.66 14.64
CA PRO A 94 11.57 2.14 14.11
C PRO A 94 10.70 1.37 15.11
N HIS A 95 11.29 0.78 16.16
CA HIS A 95 10.50 0.13 17.22
C HIS A 95 9.60 1.13 17.96
N GLY A 96 9.93 2.41 17.96
CA GLY A 96 9.09 3.46 18.53
C GLY A 96 7.78 3.71 17.78
N LEU A 97 7.55 3.06 16.64
CA LEU A 97 6.29 3.09 15.90
C LEU A 97 5.32 1.97 16.30
N GLU A 98 5.70 1.08 17.24
CA GLU A 98 4.90 -0.09 17.58
C GLU A 98 3.54 0.23 18.22
N ASP A 99 3.43 1.39 18.87
CA ASP A 99 2.23 1.80 19.61
C ASP A 99 1.44 2.93 18.93
N ILE A 100 1.64 3.09 17.61
CA ILE A 100 0.77 3.94 16.79
C ILE A 100 -0.57 3.24 16.62
N ASP A 101 -1.63 3.89 17.09
CA ASP A 101 -3.01 3.38 17.00
C ASP A 101 -3.59 3.60 15.59
N TYR A 102 -3.25 4.73 14.96
CA TYR A 102 -3.78 5.10 13.66
C TYR A 102 -2.74 5.83 12.81
N ALA A 103 -2.57 5.39 11.56
CA ALA A 103 -1.66 6.02 10.60
C ALA A 103 -2.41 6.43 9.33
N ILE A 104 -2.22 7.68 8.91
CA ILE A 104 -2.78 8.23 7.68
C ILE A 104 -1.64 8.45 6.69
N LEU A 105 -1.66 7.69 5.60
CA LEU A 105 -0.61 7.66 4.60
C LEU A 105 -1.18 8.00 3.22
N LYS A 106 -0.38 8.67 2.39
CA LYS A 106 -0.75 8.95 1.00
C LYS A 106 -0.38 7.77 0.11
N GLY A 107 -1.37 7.17 -0.54
CA GLY A 107 -1.12 6.24 -1.64
C GLY A 107 -0.75 6.98 -2.94
N SER A 108 0.25 6.47 -3.65
CA SER A 108 0.67 6.94 -4.97
C SER A 108 -0.27 6.47 -6.08
N PHE A 109 -0.69 5.20 -6.03
CA PHE A 109 -1.74 4.63 -6.88
C PHE A 109 -2.31 3.37 -6.23
N ALA A 110 -3.44 2.89 -6.76
CA ALA A 110 -4.09 1.67 -6.31
C ALA A 110 -4.48 0.77 -7.50
N VAL A 111 -4.53 -0.54 -7.27
CA VAL A 111 -4.84 -1.55 -8.30
C VAL A 111 -6.21 -2.15 -8.00
N ALA A 112 -7.17 -1.95 -8.91
CA ALA A 112 -8.55 -2.40 -8.72
C ALA A 112 -8.69 -3.92 -8.60
N GLU A 113 -7.85 -4.68 -9.31
CA GLU A 113 -7.90 -6.15 -9.35
C GLU A 113 -7.66 -6.80 -7.99
N ASN A 114 -6.68 -6.30 -7.22
CA ASN A 114 -6.22 -6.94 -5.98
C ASN A 114 -6.25 -6.02 -4.74
N ALA A 115 -6.74 -4.79 -4.91
CA ALA A 115 -6.81 -3.75 -3.88
C ALA A 115 -5.45 -3.35 -3.27
N ALA A 116 -4.33 -3.63 -3.95
CA ALA A 116 -3.03 -3.15 -3.53
C ALA A 116 -2.95 -1.62 -3.66
N VAL A 117 -2.37 -0.99 -2.64
CA VAL A 117 -2.06 0.45 -2.63
C VAL A 117 -0.55 0.59 -2.57
N TRP A 118 0.01 1.38 -3.48
CA TRP A 118 1.42 1.73 -3.47
C TRP A 118 1.62 2.96 -2.60
N LEU A 119 2.51 2.88 -1.61
CA LEU A 119 2.88 4.00 -0.75
C LEU A 119 4.08 4.74 -1.35
#